data_AF-A0AAU9JF70-F1
#
_entry.id   AF-A0AAU9JF70-F1
#
_cell.length_a   1.000
_cell.length_b   1.000
_cell.length_c   1.000
_cell.angle_alpha   90.00
_cell.angle_beta   90.00
_cell.angle_gamma   90.00
#
_symmetry.space_group_name_H-M   'P 1'
#
loop_
_entity.id
_entity.type
_entity.pdbx_description
1 polymer ?
#
loop_
_entity_poly.entity_id
_entity_poly.type
_entity_poly.pdbx_seq_one_letter_code
_entity_poly.pdbx_strand_id
1 'polypeptide(L)'
;MKLLKIILCALILIESQMVVDFIYSPFSDSEFASNLTFFVKKNFQDHQFIFNLIYIATIEDIQKISYSPDIIFDVTFSLSLSESIKNLAEEKHVIIASINKPLDFFSDWEFFVHNSWENRVEALHGIISYLNWQTFIVISGEIYNEDDEFFNYFYDKDCQWFSFSNSNDKISADLFVGREIQSTGIKNIVILNHGESTKLLLESLEEHDLLTNGTGIIIGCEGSWNLYGNGIISYVESGLESADCYYCYKGLAFIKFLNLILSFPSTSDPFALLEHLNKNTVRHHPVSNFTLINTKNRQKSITGTILNGNLEILNPLVYPGNSLIAPNSPTTDVNIWIADGTINPGAEPELLATTVTYGEFYALSIWKSMHALDGFEITVTDTDCGVTTYNADYAYSCFYKLLPTPGVGFLTSLYPWITMGYIYTLRALNYSIPHISPYAPSIITENNTAFPEFMTVIKDETFNTQVILNLAVIFGWKNFVVIYDETNIAMYNYFVAKLKEFNMNIVNPPELRKIDTYYTSVNGRKVSLHPPIIPYIPYPPILSVPPCAPLIFIGAHAF
;
A
#
# COMPACT_ATOMS: atom_id res chain seq x y z
N MET A 1 44.98 55.54 -39.93
CA MET A 1 43.62 55.16 -40.40
C MET A 1 43.37 53.64 -40.43
N LYS A 2 44.24 52.80 -41.02
CA LYS A 2 44.05 51.32 -41.01
C LYS A 2 44.08 50.70 -39.60
N LEU A 3 45.00 51.15 -38.73
CA LEU A 3 45.07 50.69 -37.34
C LEU A 3 43.83 51.08 -36.52
N LEU A 4 43.30 52.29 -36.74
CA LEU A 4 42.08 52.77 -36.07
C LEU A 4 40.84 51.98 -36.52
N LYS A 5 40.75 51.58 -37.80
CA LYS A 5 39.67 50.71 -38.30
C LYS A 5 39.78 49.27 -37.78
N ILE A 6 41.00 48.75 -37.58
CA ILE A 6 41.21 47.43 -36.98
C ILE A 6 40.87 47.46 -35.49
N ILE A 7 41.23 48.52 -34.76
CA ILE A 7 40.84 48.72 -33.36
C ILE A 7 39.34 48.95 -33.23
N LEU A 8 38.71 49.72 -34.13
CA LEU A 8 37.25 49.89 -34.14
C LEU A 8 36.54 48.58 -34.50
N CYS A 9 37.02 47.81 -35.48
CA CYS A 9 36.45 46.50 -35.80
C CYS A 9 36.71 45.47 -34.69
N ALA A 10 37.84 45.54 -33.99
CA ALA A 10 38.13 44.70 -32.83
C ALA A 10 37.30 45.12 -31.60
N LEU A 11 36.95 46.40 -31.45
CA LEU A 11 36.02 46.91 -30.43
C LEU A 11 34.55 46.63 -30.79
N ILE A 12 34.21 46.60 -32.07
CA ILE A 12 32.86 46.26 -32.59
C ILE A 12 32.64 44.73 -32.59
N LEU A 13 33.71 43.93 -32.52
CA LEU A 13 33.67 42.47 -32.37
C LEU A 13 33.81 41.99 -30.91
N ILE A 14 33.85 42.90 -29.93
CA ILE A 14 33.57 42.50 -28.55
C ILE A 14 32.05 42.34 -28.48
N GLU A 15 31.57 41.13 -28.78
CA GLU A 15 30.24 40.72 -28.34
C GLU A 15 30.18 41.02 -26.83
N SER A 16 29.29 41.91 -26.42
CA SER A 16 29.12 42.27 -25.02
C SER A 16 28.66 41.03 -24.28
N GLN A 17 29.56 40.45 -23.49
CA GLN A 17 29.26 39.31 -22.64
C GLN A 17 28.35 39.77 -21.51
N MET A 18 27.29 39.00 -21.21
CA MET A 18 26.42 39.31 -20.09
C MET A 18 27.06 38.81 -18.79
N VAL A 19 27.02 39.63 -17.74
CA VAL A 19 27.52 39.27 -16.40
C VAL A 19 26.40 38.60 -15.61
N VAL A 20 26.65 37.37 -15.17
CA VAL A 20 25.73 36.55 -14.38
C VAL A 20 26.35 36.30 -13.01
N ASP A 21 25.69 36.80 -11.97
CA ASP A 21 26.15 36.63 -10.59
C ASP A 21 25.30 35.58 -9.87
N PHE A 22 25.93 34.48 -9.45
CA PHE A 22 25.34 33.53 -8.52
C PHE A 22 25.49 34.06 -7.09
N ILE A 23 24.38 34.40 -6.47
CA ILE A 23 24.34 34.86 -5.08
C ILE A 23 23.94 33.69 -4.19
N TYR A 24 24.81 33.34 -3.24
CA TYR A 24 24.58 32.25 -2.29
C TYR A 24 24.80 32.72 -0.85
N SER A 25 24.20 32.02 0.11
CA SER A 25 24.17 32.40 1.53
C SER A 25 24.60 31.23 2.42
N PRO A 26 24.80 31.40 3.74
CA PRO A 26 25.08 30.27 4.63
C PRO A 26 23.94 29.24 4.71
N PHE A 27 22.73 29.57 4.25
CA PHE A 27 21.60 28.62 4.17
C PHE A 27 21.68 27.72 2.93
N SER A 28 22.46 28.11 1.92
CA SER A 28 22.85 27.26 0.81
C SER A 28 24.21 26.64 1.10
N ASP A 29 24.33 25.32 1.01
CA ASP A 29 25.64 24.67 1.11
C ASP A 29 26.61 25.28 0.07
N SER A 30 27.78 25.75 0.52
CA SER A 30 28.81 26.32 -0.35
C SER A 30 29.28 25.34 -1.43
N GLU A 31 29.25 24.04 -1.14
CA GLU A 31 29.55 22.99 -2.11
C GLU A 31 28.46 22.91 -3.18
N PHE A 32 27.18 22.98 -2.78
CA PHE A 32 26.05 23.03 -3.70
C PHE A 32 26.14 24.23 -4.65
N ALA A 33 26.35 25.44 -4.12
CA ALA A 33 26.43 26.66 -4.95
C ALA A 33 27.61 26.62 -5.93
N SER A 34 28.76 26.09 -5.49
CA SER A 34 29.94 25.92 -6.33
C SER A 34 29.72 24.90 -7.45
N ASN A 35 29.15 23.74 -7.13
CA ASN A 35 28.86 22.68 -8.09
C ASN A 35 27.80 23.13 -9.11
N LEU A 36 26.77 23.83 -8.65
CA LEU A 36 25.74 24.43 -9.49
C LEU A 36 26.34 25.44 -10.49
N THR A 37 27.16 26.37 -10.00
CA THR A 37 27.81 27.39 -10.83
C THR A 37 28.71 26.74 -11.89
N PHE A 38 29.50 25.74 -11.48
CA PHE A 38 30.36 25.00 -12.40
C PHE A 38 29.54 24.25 -13.46
N PHE A 39 28.45 23.61 -13.06
CA PHE A 39 27.56 22.87 -13.96
C PHE A 39 26.95 23.79 -15.03
N VAL A 40 26.40 24.95 -14.63
CA VAL A 40 25.83 25.94 -15.56
C VAL A 40 26.91 26.49 -16.49
N LYS A 41 28.06 26.91 -15.94
CA LYS A 41 29.19 27.44 -16.72
C LYS A 41 29.69 26.46 -17.79
N LYS A 42 29.78 25.17 -17.48
CA LYS A 42 30.25 24.14 -18.42
C LYS A 42 29.36 24.01 -19.65
N ASN A 43 28.07 24.35 -19.54
CA ASN A 43 27.10 24.28 -20.64
C ASN A 43 27.15 25.49 -21.59
N PHE A 44 27.87 26.56 -21.24
CA PHE A 44 28.05 27.75 -22.08
C PHE A 44 29.54 27.95 -22.39
N GLN A 45 30.05 27.22 -23.40
CA GLN A 45 31.48 27.22 -23.77
C GLN A 45 31.91 28.40 -24.65
N ASP A 46 30.96 29.12 -25.26
CA ASP A 46 31.21 30.13 -26.31
C ASP A 46 31.35 31.57 -25.81
N HIS A 47 31.84 31.79 -24.58
CA HIS A 47 32.18 33.12 -24.06
C HIS A 47 31.00 34.13 -24.01
N GLN A 48 29.73 33.70 -24.05
CA GLN A 48 28.58 34.63 -24.04
C GLN A 48 28.28 35.22 -22.65
N PHE A 49 28.67 34.52 -21.59
CA PHE A 49 28.42 34.90 -20.20
C PHE A 49 29.70 34.94 -19.36
N ILE A 50 29.79 35.91 -18.45
CA ILE A 50 30.78 35.96 -17.38
C ILE A 50 30.07 35.54 -16.09
N PHE A 51 30.41 34.37 -15.57
CA PHE A 51 29.82 33.85 -14.33
C PHE A 51 30.68 34.19 -13.12
N ASN A 52 30.10 34.88 -12.14
CA ASN A 52 30.70 35.11 -10.83
C ASN A 52 29.92 34.37 -9.75
N LEU A 53 30.61 34.00 -8.67
CA LEU A 53 30.02 33.40 -7.47
C LEU A 53 30.25 34.35 -6.30
N ILE A 54 29.17 34.82 -5.68
CA ILE A 54 29.17 35.86 -4.64
C ILE A 54 28.54 35.31 -3.37
N TYR A 55 29.31 35.32 -2.29
CA TYR A 55 28.82 34.97 -0.97
C TYR A 55 28.19 36.17 -0.28
N ILE A 56 26.97 35.99 0.23
CA ILE A 56 26.21 37.00 0.97
C ILE A 56 25.77 36.40 2.30
N ALA A 57 26.34 36.90 3.40
CA ALA A 57 25.95 36.48 4.75
C ALA A 57 24.85 37.37 5.34
N THR A 58 24.81 38.64 4.91
CA THR A 58 23.97 39.68 5.51
C THR A 58 23.34 40.59 4.45
N ILE A 59 22.30 41.32 4.83
CA ILE A 59 21.69 42.36 3.99
C ILE A 59 22.72 43.44 3.61
N GLU A 60 23.65 43.78 4.51
CA GLU A 60 24.69 44.77 4.23
C GLU A 60 25.65 44.31 3.11
N ASP A 61 25.82 43.00 2.91
CA ASP A 61 26.65 42.48 1.82
C ASP A 61 25.98 42.69 0.45
N ILE A 62 24.64 42.66 0.38
CA ILE A 62 23.87 43.00 -0.82
C ILE A 62 24.08 44.47 -1.19
N GLN A 63 24.01 45.36 -0.20
CA GLN A 63 24.20 46.81 -0.40
C GLN A 63 25.62 47.19 -0.86
N LYS A 64 26.62 46.33 -0.61
CA LYS A 64 28.01 46.54 -1.06
C LYS A 64 28.25 46.18 -2.52
N ILE A 65 27.31 45.49 -3.18
CA ILE A 65 27.39 45.22 -4.62
C ILE A 65 27.31 46.57 -5.31
N SER A 66 28.42 47.08 -5.83
CA SER A 66 28.54 48.45 -6.37
C SER A 66 28.41 48.52 -7.89
N TYR A 67 28.54 47.39 -8.58
CA TYR A 67 28.27 47.26 -10.02
C TYR A 67 26.86 46.71 -10.25
N SER A 68 26.39 46.73 -11.50
CA SER A 68 25.11 46.19 -11.92
C SER A 68 25.37 44.98 -12.82
N PRO A 69 25.29 43.73 -12.33
CA PRO A 69 25.28 42.58 -13.23
C PRO A 69 24.05 42.65 -14.14
N ASP A 70 24.08 41.96 -15.27
CA ASP A 70 22.91 41.89 -16.15
C ASP A 70 21.85 40.94 -15.55
N ILE A 71 22.32 39.88 -14.89
CA ILE A 71 21.47 38.83 -14.31
C ILE A 71 22.01 38.42 -12.94
N ILE A 72 21.11 38.25 -11.97
CA ILE A 72 21.38 37.65 -10.67
C ILE A 72 20.67 36.30 -10.59
N PHE A 73 21.41 35.26 -10.25
CA PHE A 73 20.86 33.97 -9.85
C PHE A 73 20.83 33.88 -8.33
N ASP A 74 19.63 34.01 -7.77
CA ASP A 74 19.40 33.87 -6.33
C ASP A 74 19.30 32.40 -5.97
N VAL A 75 20.36 31.89 -5.34
CA VAL A 75 20.44 30.52 -4.81
C VAL A 75 20.58 30.50 -3.29
N THR A 76 20.12 31.57 -2.63
CA THR A 76 20.32 31.77 -1.18
C THR A 76 19.44 30.91 -0.29
N PHE A 77 18.29 30.43 -0.77
CA PHE A 77 17.24 29.76 0.03
C PHE A 77 16.75 30.57 1.23
N SER A 78 16.94 31.90 1.22
CA SER A 78 16.66 32.76 2.37
C SER A 78 15.59 33.80 2.04
N LEU A 79 14.43 33.66 2.68
CA LEU A 79 13.34 34.65 2.56
C LEU A 79 13.79 36.05 3.02
N SER A 80 14.62 36.13 4.07
CA SER A 80 15.13 37.40 4.59
C SER A 80 16.09 38.12 3.64
N LEU A 81 16.86 37.37 2.83
CA LEU A 81 17.75 37.97 1.83
C LEU A 81 16.98 38.29 0.54
N SER A 82 15.95 37.52 0.22
CA SER A 82 15.15 37.67 -1.01
C SER A 82 14.62 39.09 -1.19
N GLU A 83 14.05 39.71 -0.14
CA GLU A 83 13.54 41.10 -0.22
C GLU A 83 14.64 42.12 -0.56
N SER A 84 15.82 41.95 0.02
CA SER A 84 16.95 42.86 -0.23
C SER A 84 17.54 42.68 -1.63
N ILE A 85 17.55 41.45 -2.14
CA ILE A 85 17.95 41.15 -3.53
C ILE A 85 16.93 41.78 -4.50
N LYS A 86 15.63 41.66 -4.24
CA LYS A 86 14.57 42.30 -5.04
C LYS A 86 14.74 43.82 -5.10
N ASN A 87 14.94 44.48 -3.96
CA ASN A 87 15.16 45.93 -3.90
C ASN A 87 16.39 46.34 -4.73
N LEU A 88 17.47 45.56 -4.68
CA LEU A 88 18.67 45.79 -5.50
C LEU A 88 18.35 45.69 -7.00
N ALA A 89 17.56 44.69 -7.41
CA ALA A 89 17.18 44.50 -8.79
C ALA A 89 16.29 45.61 -9.34
N GLU A 90 15.35 46.12 -8.54
CA GLU A 90 14.51 47.25 -8.92
C GLU A 90 15.31 48.54 -9.05
N GLU A 91 16.20 48.82 -8.08
CA GLU A 91 17.04 50.02 -8.08
C GLU A 91 18.00 50.02 -9.28
N LYS A 92 18.51 48.84 -9.66
CA LYS A 92 19.55 48.70 -10.68
C LYS A 92 19.08 48.17 -12.03
N HIS A 93 17.80 47.85 -12.16
CA HIS A 93 17.22 47.26 -13.37
C HIS A 93 17.92 45.95 -13.78
N VAL A 94 18.07 45.04 -12.81
CA VAL A 94 18.74 43.74 -12.98
C VAL A 94 17.72 42.62 -12.96
N ILE A 95 17.81 41.68 -13.89
CA ILE A 95 16.94 40.51 -13.90
C ILE A 95 17.38 39.53 -12.82
N ILE A 96 16.45 39.11 -11.95
CA ILE A 96 16.67 38.02 -11.00
C ILE A 96 16.05 36.73 -11.55
N ALA A 97 16.81 35.65 -11.55
CA ALA A 97 16.29 34.30 -11.67
C ALA A 97 16.43 33.58 -10.33
N SER A 98 15.32 33.22 -9.71
CA SER A 98 15.29 32.65 -8.36
C SER A 98 14.85 31.19 -8.36
N ILE A 99 15.48 30.39 -7.50
CA ILE A 99 15.02 29.04 -7.12
C ILE A 99 14.16 29.04 -5.85
N ASN A 100 14.03 30.19 -5.18
CA ASN A 100 13.27 30.32 -3.94
C ASN A 100 11.77 30.29 -4.24
N LYS A 101 10.95 29.91 -3.25
CA LYS A 101 9.49 30.04 -3.37
C LYS A 101 9.12 31.54 -3.44
N PRO A 102 8.13 31.92 -4.26
CA PRO A 102 7.64 33.29 -4.30
C PRO A 102 7.20 33.75 -2.91
N LEU A 103 7.56 34.98 -2.56
CA LEU A 103 6.87 35.74 -1.50
C LEU A 103 5.58 36.32 -2.08
N ASP A 104 4.62 36.66 -1.22
CA ASP A 104 3.34 37.30 -1.62
C ASP A 104 3.52 38.61 -2.43
N PHE A 105 4.74 39.16 -2.46
CA PHE A 105 5.12 40.34 -3.25
C PHE A 105 6.09 39.96 -4.37
N PHE A 106 5.63 40.14 -5.60
CA PHE A 106 6.41 39.99 -6.84
C PHE A 106 7.10 41.30 -7.18
N SER A 107 8.40 41.24 -7.48
CA SER A 107 9.07 42.31 -8.21
C SER A 107 8.89 42.05 -9.71
N ASP A 108 8.68 43.09 -10.50
CA ASP A 108 8.64 42.97 -11.96
C ASP A 108 9.95 42.38 -12.51
N TRP A 109 11.07 42.55 -11.79
CA TRP A 109 12.41 42.12 -12.19
C TRP A 109 12.76 40.69 -11.78
N GLU A 110 11.89 40.00 -11.03
CA GLU A 110 12.14 38.65 -10.54
C GLU A 110 11.39 37.60 -11.37
N PHE A 111 12.10 36.53 -11.72
CA PHE A 111 11.57 35.36 -12.41
C PHE A 111 11.95 34.10 -11.66
N PHE A 112 11.04 33.13 -11.60
CA PHE A 112 11.32 31.83 -11.02
C PHE A 112 11.78 30.88 -12.12
N VAL A 113 12.83 30.11 -11.85
CA VAL A 113 13.34 29.14 -12.84
C VAL A 113 12.54 27.84 -12.88
N HIS A 114 11.67 27.64 -11.87
CA HIS A 114 10.81 26.47 -11.75
C HIS A 114 9.33 26.83 -11.91
N ASN A 115 8.54 25.86 -12.36
CA ASN A 115 7.10 25.96 -12.38
C ASN A 115 6.54 26.13 -10.96
N SER A 116 5.49 26.94 -10.83
CA SER A 116 4.74 27.14 -9.59
C SER A 116 4.20 25.83 -9.03
N TRP A 117 3.86 25.83 -7.74
CA TRP A 117 3.20 24.71 -7.08
C TRP A 117 1.87 24.36 -7.75
N GLU A 118 1.02 25.36 -7.98
CA GLU A 118 -0.23 25.25 -8.76
C GLU A 118 -0.05 24.46 -10.07
N ASN A 119 0.97 24.78 -10.88
CA ASN A 119 1.25 24.07 -12.13
C ASN A 119 1.61 22.59 -11.92
N ARG A 120 2.30 22.26 -10.81
CA ARG A 120 2.66 20.87 -10.48
C ARG A 120 1.44 20.08 -10.02
N VAL A 121 0.59 20.70 -9.20
CA VAL A 121 -0.67 20.10 -8.75
C VAL A 121 -1.61 19.89 -9.93
N GLU A 122 -1.73 20.85 -10.84
CA GLU A 122 -2.51 20.72 -12.08
C GLU A 122 -2.00 19.57 -12.95
N ALA A 123 -0.68 19.44 -13.10
CA ALA A 123 -0.08 18.33 -13.84
C ALA A 123 -0.36 16.96 -13.18
N LEU A 124 -0.23 16.88 -11.86
CA LEU A 124 -0.58 15.68 -11.09
C LEU A 124 -2.06 15.32 -11.24
N HIS A 125 -2.95 16.32 -11.19
CA HIS A 125 -4.38 16.15 -11.40
C HIS A 125 -4.68 15.56 -12.78
N GLY A 126 -3.98 16.01 -13.82
CA GLY A 126 -4.04 15.42 -15.16
C GLY A 126 -3.66 13.93 -15.19
N ILE A 127 -2.60 13.53 -14.47
CA ILE A 127 -2.17 12.13 -14.37
C ILE A 127 -3.20 11.28 -13.61
N ILE A 128 -3.63 11.73 -12.43
CA ILE A 128 -4.61 11.02 -11.60
C ILE A 128 -5.95 10.85 -12.34
N SER A 129 -6.38 11.88 -13.06
CA SER A 129 -7.58 11.84 -13.90
C SER A 129 -7.46 10.84 -15.04
N TYR A 130 -6.31 10.80 -15.73
CA TYR A 130 -6.05 9.81 -16.79
C TYR A 130 -6.07 8.38 -16.27
N LEU A 131 -5.51 8.14 -15.09
CA LEU A 131 -5.52 6.82 -14.44
C LEU A 131 -6.88 6.48 -13.80
N ASN A 132 -7.83 7.41 -13.78
CA ASN A 132 -9.14 7.28 -13.14
C ASN A 132 -9.05 6.87 -11.66
N TRP A 133 -8.05 7.38 -10.95
CA TRP A 133 -7.92 7.13 -9.51
C TRP A 133 -9.01 7.89 -8.74
N GLN A 134 -9.72 7.16 -7.88
CA GLN A 134 -10.74 7.72 -6.97
C GLN A 134 -10.25 7.76 -5.53
N THR A 135 -9.40 6.79 -5.16
CA THR A 135 -8.80 6.65 -3.83
C THR A 135 -7.29 6.53 -3.97
N PHE A 136 -6.54 7.31 -3.19
CA PHE A 136 -5.08 7.28 -3.15
C PHE A 136 -4.51 7.89 -1.86
N ILE A 137 -3.26 7.57 -1.57
CA ILE A 137 -2.48 8.14 -0.47
C ILE A 137 -1.55 9.21 -1.02
N VAL A 138 -1.36 10.30 -0.28
CA VAL A 138 -0.32 11.30 -0.53
C VAL A 138 0.70 11.26 0.60
N ILE A 139 1.98 11.07 0.26
CA ILE A 139 3.11 11.12 1.17
C ILE A 139 3.90 12.39 0.86
N SER A 140 3.86 13.39 1.73
CA SER A 140 4.52 14.68 1.53
C SER A 140 5.74 14.86 2.43
N GLY A 141 6.76 15.57 1.94
CA GLY A 141 7.79 16.14 2.82
C GLY A 141 7.27 17.38 3.58
N GLU A 142 7.99 17.81 4.63
CA GLU A 142 7.61 18.96 5.50
C GLU A 142 7.42 20.29 4.74
N ILE A 143 8.05 20.43 3.57
CA ILE A 143 8.01 21.64 2.74
C ILE A 143 6.67 21.76 1.97
N TYR A 144 5.91 20.67 1.91
CA TYR A 144 4.66 20.55 1.14
C TYR A 144 3.44 20.34 2.05
N ASN A 145 3.48 20.76 3.33
CA ASN A 145 2.37 20.60 4.28
C ASN A 145 1.02 20.93 3.64
N GLU A 146 0.00 20.13 3.98
CA GLU A 146 -1.43 20.24 3.61
C GLU A 146 -1.79 21.60 2.98
N ASP A 147 -1.68 21.66 1.65
CA ASP A 147 -1.82 22.90 0.88
C ASP A 147 -3.25 23.01 0.34
N ASP A 148 -3.91 24.15 0.59
CA ASP A 148 -5.25 24.46 0.10
C ASP A 148 -5.35 24.28 -1.42
N GLU A 149 -4.28 24.59 -2.18
CA GLU A 149 -4.25 24.38 -3.63
C GLU A 149 -4.42 22.91 -3.99
N PHE A 150 -3.75 21.99 -3.27
CA PHE A 150 -3.88 20.57 -3.52
C PHE A 150 -5.31 20.09 -3.27
N PHE A 151 -5.88 20.43 -2.11
CA PHE A 151 -7.23 19.99 -1.77
C PHE A 151 -8.29 20.53 -2.72
N ASN A 152 -8.08 21.71 -3.31
CA ASN A 152 -8.99 22.26 -4.32
C ASN A 152 -9.05 21.42 -5.61
N TYR A 153 -7.94 20.79 -6.03
CA TYR A 153 -7.93 19.92 -7.22
C TYR A 153 -8.46 18.51 -6.95
N PHE A 154 -8.45 18.05 -5.70
CA PHE A 154 -8.79 16.68 -5.34
C PHE A 154 -9.97 16.58 -4.34
N TYR A 155 -10.80 17.62 -4.24
CA TYR A 155 -11.91 17.70 -3.29
C TYR A 155 -12.98 16.60 -3.48
N ASP A 156 -13.08 16.04 -4.69
CA ASP A 156 -14.02 14.98 -5.05
C ASP A 156 -13.42 13.57 -4.92
N LYS A 157 -12.18 13.46 -4.43
CA LYS A 157 -11.42 12.21 -4.28
C LYS A 157 -11.28 11.82 -2.82
N ASP A 158 -11.17 10.52 -2.59
CA ASP A 158 -10.82 9.96 -1.28
C ASP A 158 -9.30 9.93 -1.14
N CYS A 159 -8.74 10.99 -0.57
CA CYS A 159 -7.30 11.20 -0.43
C CYS A 159 -6.89 11.17 1.04
N GLN A 160 -5.98 10.27 1.40
CA GLN A 160 -5.35 10.25 2.73
C GLN A 160 -3.98 10.89 2.68
N TRP A 161 -3.75 11.92 3.49
CA TRP A 161 -2.50 12.67 3.51
C TRP A 161 -1.61 12.26 4.68
N PHE A 162 -0.35 11.97 4.42
CA PHE A 162 0.66 11.67 5.43
C PHE A 162 1.90 12.53 5.21
N SER A 163 2.45 13.04 6.30
CA SER A 163 3.73 13.75 6.28
C SER A 163 4.85 12.81 6.68
N PHE A 164 5.88 12.72 5.85
CA PHE A 164 7.12 12.02 6.14
C PHE A 164 8.26 13.03 6.19
N SER A 165 8.65 13.42 7.40
CA SER A 165 9.84 14.24 7.66
C SER A 165 11.07 13.60 7.05
N ASN A 166 12.03 14.39 6.57
CA ASN A 166 13.28 13.93 5.98
C ASN A 166 14.12 13.13 7.00
N SER A 167 13.72 11.89 7.30
CA SER A 167 14.49 10.97 8.13
C SER A 167 15.58 10.37 7.25
N ASN A 168 16.81 10.41 7.71
CA ASN A 168 17.95 9.78 7.03
C ASN A 168 18.09 8.29 7.39
N ASP A 169 17.07 7.69 8.03
CA ASP A 169 17.14 6.33 8.54
C ASP A 169 16.06 5.43 7.93
N LYS A 170 16.50 4.31 7.36
CA LYS A 170 15.67 3.26 6.76
C LYS A 170 14.66 2.70 7.75
N ILE A 171 15.03 2.54 9.02
CA ILE A 171 14.15 1.98 10.06
C ILE A 171 12.89 2.84 10.24
N SER A 172 13.06 4.18 10.17
CA SER A 172 11.93 5.11 10.30
C SER A 172 11.02 5.03 9.08
N ALA A 173 11.59 4.90 7.88
CA ALA A 173 10.82 4.69 6.65
C ALA A 173 10.04 3.36 6.68
N ASP A 174 10.64 2.27 7.17
CA ASP A 174 9.98 0.96 7.28
C ASP A 174 8.81 0.98 8.27
N LEU A 175 9.03 1.59 9.45
CA LEU A 175 7.97 1.73 10.43
C LEU A 175 6.82 2.58 9.89
N PHE A 176 7.13 3.67 9.18
CA PHE A 176 6.12 4.52 8.55
C PHE A 176 5.35 3.77 7.46
N VAL A 177 6.03 3.12 6.52
CA VAL A 177 5.39 2.34 5.44
C VAL A 177 4.55 1.20 6.01
N GLY A 178 5.08 0.42 6.95
CA GLY A 178 4.36 -0.72 7.52
C GLY A 178 3.15 -0.32 8.39
N ARG A 179 3.25 0.76 9.16
CA ARG A 179 2.18 1.15 10.11
C ARG A 179 1.18 2.13 9.55
N GLU A 180 1.64 3.12 8.78
CA GLU A 180 0.79 4.22 8.32
C GLU A 180 0.31 3.99 6.89
N ILE A 181 1.11 3.37 6.02
CA ILE A 181 0.77 3.20 4.60
C ILE A 181 0.11 1.85 4.35
N GLN A 182 0.78 0.75 4.68
CA GLN A 182 0.31 -0.61 4.43
C GLN A 182 -1.02 -0.92 5.15
N SER A 183 -1.24 -0.33 6.33
CA SER A 183 -2.44 -0.53 7.14
C SER A 183 -3.71 0.08 6.53
N THR A 184 -3.57 1.04 5.60
CA THR A 184 -4.71 1.65 4.90
C THR A 184 -5.30 0.73 3.84
N GLY A 185 -4.53 -0.25 3.34
CA GLY A 185 -4.90 -1.10 2.22
C GLY A 185 -4.92 -0.40 0.85
N ILE A 186 -4.68 0.91 0.79
CA ILE A 186 -4.72 1.68 -0.46
C ILE A 186 -3.43 1.48 -1.26
N LYS A 187 -3.58 1.03 -2.51
CA LYS A 187 -2.46 0.69 -3.41
C LYS A 187 -2.01 1.81 -4.35
N ASN A 188 -2.75 2.90 -4.40
CA ASN A 188 -2.41 4.07 -5.20
C ASN A 188 -1.72 5.10 -4.31
N ILE A 189 -0.46 5.41 -4.60
CA ILE A 189 0.40 6.23 -3.76
C ILE A 189 1.01 7.35 -4.60
N VAL A 190 0.86 8.57 -4.10
CA VAL A 190 1.51 9.78 -4.61
C VAL A 190 2.59 10.19 -3.62
N ILE A 191 3.83 10.34 -4.08
CA ILE A 191 4.93 10.82 -3.25
C ILE A 191 5.31 12.23 -3.70
N LEU A 192 5.11 13.20 -2.82
CA LEU A 192 5.46 14.61 -2.97
C LEU A 192 6.65 14.91 -2.06
N ASN A 193 7.79 14.32 -2.39
CA ASN A 193 9.01 14.45 -1.61
C ASN A 193 10.22 14.62 -2.54
N HIS A 194 11.42 14.76 -1.95
CA HIS A 194 12.64 15.05 -2.68
C HIS A 194 13.81 14.21 -2.17
N GLY A 195 14.86 14.12 -2.99
CA GLY A 195 16.16 13.58 -2.59
C GLY A 195 16.13 12.16 -1.97
N GLU A 196 16.93 11.98 -0.93
CA GLU A 196 17.14 10.67 -0.30
C GLU A 196 15.88 10.12 0.39
N SER A 197 15.00 10.99 0.90
CA SER A 197 13.76 10.56 1.55
C SER A 197 12.80 9.87 0.58
N THR A 198 12.75 10.32 -0.69
CA THR A 198 11.98 9.62 -1.73
C THR A 198 12.57 8.22 -2.00
N LYS A 199 13.89 8.11 -2.04
CA LYS A 199 14.57 6.83 -2.24
C LYS A 199 14.30 5.86 -1.08
N LEU A 200 14.44 6.31 0.16
CA LEU A 200 14.15 5.48 1.34
C LEU A 200 12.69 4.99 1.35
N LEU A 201 11.73 5.86 1.01
CA LEU A 201 10.32 5.48 0.89
C LEU A 201 10.13 4.39 -0.18
N LEU A 202 10.75 4.53 -1.35
CA LEU A 202 10.65 3.52 -2.42
C LEU A 202 11.27 2.18 -2.01
N GLU A 203 12.43 2.19 -1.35
CA GLU A 203 13.05 0.97 -0.83
C GLU A 203 12.17 0.29 0.23
N SER A 204 11.57 1.06 1.15
CA SER A 204 10.61 0.53 2.13
C SER A 204 9.32 0.01 1.49
N LEU A 205 8.79 0.67 0.45
CA LEU A 205 7.64 0.16 -0.31
C LEU A 205 7.96 -1.16 -1.02
N GLU A 206 9.19 -1.34 -1.52
CA GLU A 206 9.63 -2.62 -2.11
C GLU A 206 9.72 -3.73 -1.05
N GLU A 207 10.34 -3.46 0.09
CA GLU A 207 10.52 -4.43 1.18
C GLU A 207 9.20 -4.86 1.85
N HIS A 208 8.19 -4.00 1.84
CA HIS A 208 6.84 -4.29 2.33
C HIS A 208 5.90 -4.89 1.27
N ASP A 209 6.44 -5.33 0.12
CA ASP A 209 5.69 -5.93 -1.01
C ASP A 209 4.60 -5.00 -1.60
N LEU A 210 4.75 -3.69 -1.45
CA LEU A 210 3.81 -2.70 -1.98
C LEU A 210 4.13 -2.33 -3.44
N LEU A 211 5.32 -2.61 -3.97
CA LEU A 211 5.67 -2.42 -5.40
C LEU A 211 5.28 -3.62 -6.29
N THR A 212 4.05 -4.12 -6.14
CA THR A 212 3.55 -5.33 -6.82
C THR A 212 2.47 -5.02 -7.86
N ASN A 213 2.02 -6.04 -8.59
CA ASN A 213 0.95 -5.89 -9.60
C ASN A 213 -0.31 -5.30 -8.97
N GLY A 214 -0.86 -4.27 -9.60
CA GLY A 214 -2.06 -3.56 -9.12
C GLY A 214 -1.77 -2.36 -8.23
N THR A 215 -0.50 -2.08 -7.92
CA THR A 215 -0.09 -0.82 -7.27
C THR A 215 0.09 0.29 -8.29
N GLY A 216 -0.24 1.52 -7.89
CA GLY A 216 0.08 2.72 -8.64
C GLY A 216 1.00 3.63 -7.85
N ILE A 217 2.17 3.99 -8.41
CA ILE A 217 3.09 4.94 -7.77
C ILE A 217 3.30 6.14 -8.69
N ILE A 218 2.93 7.33 -8.21
CA ILE A 218 3.26 8.61 -8.85
C ILE A 218 4.24 9.36 -7.95
N ILE A 219 5.34 9.82 -8.51
CA ILE A 219 6.26 10.74 -7.82
C ILE A 219 6.10 12.10 -8.46
N GLY A 220 5.62 13.05 -7.65
CA GLY A 220 5.64 14.46 -7.97
C GLY A 220 6.93 15.12 -7.50
N CYS A 221 7.13 16.34 -7.98
CA CYS A 221 8.20 17.23 -7.52
C CYS A 221 9.62 16.78 -7.90
N GLU A 222 10.54 17.20 -7.05
CA GLU A 222 12.00 17.10 -7.12
C GLU A 222 12.53 15.70 -6.70
N GLY A 223 11.69 14.67 -6.57
CA GLY A 223 12.12 13.30 -6.22
C GLY A 223 12.54 12.44 -7.43
N SER A 224 12.32 12.93 -8.64
CA SER A 224 12.34 12.17 -9.90
C SER A 224 13.74 11.86 -10.47
N TRP A 225 14.82 12.42 -9.91
CA TRP A 225 16.16 12.15 -10.44
C TRP A 225 16.77 10.83 -9.96
N ASN A 226 16.38 10.32 -8.79
CA ASN A 226 16.94 9.10 -8.18
C ASN A 226 15.87 8.01 -8.01
N LEU A 227 15.19 7.67 -9.12
CA LEU A 227 14.10 6.69 -9.10
C LEU A 227 14.66 5.28 -9.04
N TYR A 228 14.25 4.55 -8.01
CA TYR A 228 14.50 3.12 -7.85
C TYR A 228 13.18 2.35 -8.00
N GLY A 229 13.20 1.19 -8.67
CA GLY A 229 12.02 0.35 -8.90
C GLY A 229 11.49 0.38 -10.34
N ASN A 230 10.59 -0.54 -10.64
CA ASN A 230 9.94 -0.65 -11.96
C ASN A 230 8.49 -0.20 -11.91
N GLY A 231 8.05 0.42 -12.99
CA GLY A 231 6.66 0.83 -13.18
C GLY A 231 6.23 2.07 -12.41
N ILE A 232 7.21 2.83 -11.90
CA ILE A 232 6.96 4.10 -11.22
C ILE A 232 6.72 5.18 -12.27
N ILE A 233 5.68 5.98 -12.07
CA ILE A 233 5.37 7.15 -12.87
C ILE A 233 5.92 8.37 -12.15
N SER A 234 6.57 9.27 -12.87
CA SER A 234 7.00 10.56 -12.37
C SER A 234 6.82 11.61 -13.44
N TYR A 235 6.71 12.87 -13.05
CA TYR A 235 6.67 13.97 -14.01
C TYR A 235 7.66 15.04 -13.59
N VAL A 236 8.36 15.59 -14.58
CA VAL A 236 9.42 16.58 -14.38
C VAL A 236 9.23 17.73 -15.33
N GLU A 237 9.69 18.93 -14.97
CA GLU A 237 9.61 20.07 -15.90
C GLU A 237 10.36 19.74 -17.19
N SER A 238 9.75 20.09 -18.33
CA SER A 238 10.31 19.76 -19.63
C SER A 238 11.69 20.42 -19.81
N GLY A 239 12.69 19.62 -20.21
CA GLY A 239 14.10 20.00 -20.30
C GLY A 239 14.94 19.66 -19.07
N LEU A 240 14.35 19.13 -17.99
CA LEU A 240 15.06 18.73 -16.76
C LEU A 240 15.17 17.20 -16.61
N GLU A 241 14.76 16.42 -17.61
CA GLU A 241 14.65 14.95 -17.56
C GLU A 241 15.99 14.25 -17.35
N SER A 242 17.07 14.86 -17.86
CA SER A 242 18.42 14.31 -17.79
C SER A 242 19.11 14.55 -16.45
N ALA A 243 18.44 15.19 -15.47
CA ALA A 243 19.01 15.39 -14.15
C ALA A 243 19.23 14.04 -13.44
N ASP A 244 20.45 13.82 -12.97
CA ASP A 244 20.89 12.68 -12.16
C ASP A 244 21.16 13.07 -10.70
N CYS A 245 21.18 14.37 -10.39
CA CYS A 245 21.49 14.90 -9.07
C CYS A 245 20.72 16.20 -8.76
N TYR A 246 20.67 16.59 -7.48
CA TYR A 246 19.94 17.79 -7.05
C TYR A 246 20.45 19.10 -7.69
N TYR A 247 21.77 19.36 -7.65
CA TYR A 247 22.34 20.57 -8.27
C TYR A 247 22.25 20.51 -9.80
N CYS A 248 22.23 19.32 -10.40
CA CYS A 248 22.06 19.11 -11.84
C CYS A 248 20.65 19.54 -12.27
N TYR A 249 19.63 19.17 -11.48
CA TYR A 249 18.25 19.59 -11.70
C TYR A 249 18.09 21.11 -11.64
N LYS A 250 18.60 21.75 -10.57
CA LYS A 250 18.60 23.21 -10.43
C LYS A 250 19.39 23.90 -11.54
N GLY A 251 20.52 23.33 -11.94
CA GLY A 251 21.37 23.84 -13.00
C GLY A 251 20.71 23.81 -14.37
N LEU A 252 20.01 22.74 -14.72
CA LEU A 252 19.25 22.64 -15.97
C LEU A 252 18.13 23.69 -16.04
N ALA A 253 17.49 24.03 -14.91
CA ALA A 253 16.49 25.10 -14.86
C ALA A 253 17.10 26.48 -15.16
N PHE A 254 18.26 26.78 -14.58
CA PHE A 254 19.01 28.00 -14.93
C PHE A 254 19.48 28.02 -16.40
N ILE A 255 19.96 26.90 -16.93
CA ILE A 255 20.35 26.79 -18.34
C ILE A 255 19.15 27.07 -19.26
N LYS A 256 17.97 26.53 -18.93
CA LYS A 256 16.73 26.79 -19.67
C LYS A 256 16.36 28.27 -19.64
N PHE A 257 16.51 28.92 -18.49
CA PHE A 257 16.30 30.37 -18.34
C PHE A 257 17.29 31.19 -19.17
N LEU A 258 18.59 30.85 -19.15
CA LEU A 258 19.59 31.53 -19.98
C LEU A 258 19.34 31.33 -21.48
N ASN A 259 18.91 30.15 -21.90
CA ASN A 259 18.54 29.90 -23.30
C ASN A 259 17.33 30.76 -23.74
N LEU A 260 16.39 31.02 -22.83
CA LEU A 260 15.30 31.96 -23.09
C LEU A 260 15.83 33.40 -23.28
N ILE A 261 16.82 33.82 -22.49
CA ILE A 261 17.48 35.12 -22.66
C ILE A 261 18.24 35.19 -23.99
N LEU A 262 19.01 34.15 -24.33
CA LEU A 262 19.75 34.07 -25.59
C LEU A 262 18.84 34.05 -26.84
N SER A 263 17.58 33.63 -26.70
CA SER A 263 16.60 33.73 -27.78
C SER A 263 16.21 35.17 -28.12
N PHE A 264 16.54 36.13 -27.25
CA PHE A 264 16.29 37.56 -27.47
C PHE A 264 17.48 38.19 -28.23
N PRO A 265 17.26 38.71 -29.47
CA PRO A 265 18.34 39.16 -30.35
C PRO A 265 18.98 40.51 -29.96
N SER A 266 18.53 41.19 -28.90
CA SER A 266 19.01 42.52 -28.49
C SER A 266 19.46 42.52 -27.02
N THR A 267 20.75 42.26 -26.77
CA THR A 267 21.25 41.97 -25.41
C THR A 267 21.51 43.19 -24.50
N SER A 268 21.30 44.42 -24.96
CA SER A 268 21.76 45.63 -24.25
C SER A 268 20.71 46.50 -23.57
N ASP A 269 19.41 46.24 -23.76
CA ASP A 269 18.33 46.99 -23.07
C ASP A 269 17.63 46.09 -22.03
N PRO A 270 17.84 46.33 -20.72
CA PRO A 270 17.24 45.52 -19.66
C PRO A 270 15.70 45.58 -19.65
N PHE A 271 15.09 46.68 -20.09
CA PHE A 271 13.63 46.79 -20.16
C PHE A 271 13.04 46.00 -21.32
N ALA A 272 13.74 45.97 -22.47
CA ALA A 272 13.31 45.16 -23.61
C ALA A 272 13.47 43.65 -23.31
N LEU A 273 14.54 43.27 -22.59
CA LEU A 273 14.71 41.91 -22.09
C LEU A 273 13.60 41.54 -21.08
N LEU A 274 13.27 42.46 -20.16
CA LEU A 274 12.17 42.29 -19.22
C LEU A 274 10.83 42.05 -19.93
N GLU A 275 10.51 42.84 -20.96
CA GLU A 275 9.30 42.65 -21.77
C GLU A 275 9.29 41.29 -22.48
N HIS A 276 10.43 40.86 -23.01
CA HIS A 276 10.59 39.54 -23.63
C HIS A 276 10.33 38.40 -22.62
N LEU A 277 10.90 38.49 -21.42
CA LEU A 277 10.69 37.50 -20.36
C LEU A 277 9.22 37.46 -19.91
N ASN A 278 8.58 38.61 -19.73
CA ASN A 278 7.16 38.70 -19.38
C ASN A 278 6.22 38.10 -20.44
N LYS A 279 6.58 38.15 -21.73
CA LYS A 279 5.79 37.52 -22.80
C LYS A 279 5.93 35.99 -22.85
N ASN A 280 7.04 35.47 -22.34
CA ASN A 280 7.38 34.04 -22.40
C ASN A 280 7.25 33.32 -21.04
N THR A 281 6.75 34.03 -20.03
CA THR A 281 6.48 33.49 -18.68
C THR A 281 5.03 33.78 -18.30
N VAL A 282 4.50 33.02 -17.33
CA VAL A 282 3.16 33.22 -16.78
C VAL A 282 3.33 33.55 -15.30
N ARG A 283 2.94 34.77 -14.89
CA ARG A 283 3.16 35.27 -13.52
C ARG A 283 4.61 35.07 -13.07
N HIS A 284 5.58 35.41 -13.92
CA HIS A 284 7.01 35.25 -13.65
C HIS A 284 7.51 33.79 -13.50
N HIS A 285 6.68 32.78 -13.79
CA HIS A 285 7.06 31.37 -13.84
C HIS A 285 7.17 30.86 -15.29
N PRO A 286 7.92 29.76 -15.54
CA PRO A 286 7.90 29.08 -16.81
C PRO A 286 6.49 28.57 -17.14
N VAL A 287 6.16 28.48 -18.44
CA VAL A 287 4.90 27.87 -18.91
C VAL A 287 4.77 26.44 -18.36
N SER A 288 3.55 26.06 -17.94
CA SER A 288 3.23 24.73 -17.37
C SER A 288 3.44 23.63 -18.39
N ASN A 289 4.65 23.06 -18.41
CA ASN A 289 5.06 22.03 -19.35
C ASN A 289 5.97 21.00 -18.65
N PHE A 290 5.45 19.78 -18.54
CA PHE A 290 6.14 18.67 -17.91
C PHE A 290 6.30 17.49 -18.87
N THR A 291 7.33 16.70 -18.64
CA THR A 291 7.57 15.44 -19.31
C THR A 291 7.23 14.30 -18.35
N LEU A 292 6.41 13.36 -18.81
CA LEU A 292 6.06 12.17 -18.08
C LEU A 292 7.14 11.09 -18.26
N ILE A 293 7.70 10.64 -17.15
CA ILE A 293 8.74 9.62 -17.09
C ILE A 293 8.15 8.36 -16.45
N ASN A 294 8.36 7.22 -17.09
CA ASN A 294 8.05 5.91 -16.54
C ASN A 294 9.33 5.10 -16.38
N THR A 295 9.60 4.60 -15.18
CA THR A 295 10.81 3.84 -14.90
C THR A 295 10.61 2.38 -15.31
N LYS A 296 11.40 1.89 -16.27
CA LYS A 296 11.38 0.50 -16.76
C LYS A 296 12.77 -0.10 -16.63
N ASN A 297 12.89 -1.25 -15.96
CA ASN A 297 14.18 -1.88 -15.67
C ASN A 297 15.19 -0.92 -15.01
N ARG A 298 14.72 -0.10 -14.05
CA ARG A 298 15.50 0.95 -13.38
C ARG A 298 16.06 2.04 -14.32
N GLN A 299 15.50 2.18 -15.53
CA GLN A 299 15.85 3.22 -16.48
C GLN A 299 14.65 4.15 -16.71
N LYS A 300 14.93 5.46 -16.75
CA LYS A 300 13.92 6.48 -17.07
C LYS A 300 13.57 6.40 -18.55
N SER A 301 12.28 6.27 -18.86
CA SER A 301 11.76 6.35 -20.22
C SER A 301 10.76 7.48 -20.31
N ILE A 302 10.94 8.39 -21.27
CA ILE A 302 9.94 9.43 -21.56
C ILE A 302 8.73 8.76 -22.22
N THR A 303 7.57 8.93 -21.60
CA THR A 303 6.33 8.24 -21.99
C THR A 303 5.19 9.18 -22.32
N GLY A 304 5.34 10.48 -22.06
CA GLY A 304 4.31 11.46 -22.34
C GLY A 304 4.75 12.88 -22.04
N THR A 305 3.85 13.82 -22.27
CA THR A 305 3.99 15.25 -22.00
C THR A 305 2.73 15.77 -21.31
N ILE A 306 2.86 16.81 -20.49
CA ILE A 306 1.75 17.45 -19.78
C ILE A 306 1.85 18.94 -20.04
N LEU A 307 0.87 19.50 -20.75
CA LEU A 307 0.83 20.93 -21.08
C LEU A 307 -0.44 21.55 -20.48
N ASN A 308 -0.27 22.44 -19.51
CA ASN A 308 -1.38 23.07 -18.76
C ASN A 308 -2.39 22.01 -18.28
N GLY A 309 -1.91 21.03 -17.50
CA GLY A 309 -2.72 19.90 -17.00
C GLY A 309 -3.13 18.85 -18.04
N ASN A 310 -3.02 19.12 -19.34
CA ASN A 310 -3.43 18.16 -20.38
C ASN A 310 -2.33 17.14 -20.63
N LEU A 311 -2.61 15.88 -20.27
CA LEU A 311 -1.69 14.76 -20.45
C LEU A 311 -1.82 14.13 -21.84
N GLU A 312 -0.70 14.01 -22.54
CA GLU A 312 -0.54 13.25 -23.78
C GLU A 312 0.40 12.05 -23.53
N ILE A 313 -0.10 10.83 -23.75
CA ILE A 313 0.69 9.61 -23.62
C ILE A 313 1.26 9.22 -24.99
N LEU A 314 2.58 9.23 -25.09
CA LEU A 314 3.35 8.85 -26.28
C LEU A 314 3.65 7.36 -26.32
N ASN A 315 3.87 6.75 -25.14
CA ASN A 315 4.22 5.33 -25.00
C ASN A 315 3.41 4.67 -23.89
N PRO A 316 3.05 3.37 -24.00
CA PRO A 316 2.36 2.66 -22.94
C PRO A 316 3.10 2.72 -21.60
N LEU A 317 2.34 3.04 -20.55
CA LEU A 317 2.84 3.02 -19.17
C LEU A 317 2.99 1.57 -18.70
N VAL A 318 4.07 1.34 -17.95
CA VAL A 318 4.28 0.12 -17.17
C VAL A 318 4.07 0.48 -15.71
N TYR A 319 3.43 -0.40 -14.97
CA TYR A 319 3.13 -0.28 -13.54
C TYR A 319 3.97 -1.28 -12.74
N PRO A 320 4.08 -1.12 -11.40
CA PRO A 320 4.77 -2.09 -10.54
C PRO A 320 4.31 -3.53 -10.82
N GLY A 321 5.24 -4.48 -10.65
CA GLY A 321 5.08 -5.87 -11.11
C GLY A 321 5.20 -6.08 -12.64
N ASN A 322 5.58 -5.04 -13.39
CA ASN A 322 5.69 -5.02 -14.86
C ASN A 322 4.33 -5.18 -15.59
N SER A 323 3.25 -4.76 -14.95
CA SER A 323 1.92 -4.74 -15.56
C SER A 323 1.78 -3.63 -16.61
N LEU A 324 1.02 -3.88 -17.68
CA LEU A 324 0.56 -2.85 -18.63
C LEU A 324 -0.88 -2.40 -18.34
N ILE A 325 -1.53 -3.02 -17.37
CA ILE A 325 -2.89 -2.72 -16.96
C ILE A 325 -2.80 -1.69 -15.83
N ALA A 326 -3.51 -0.57 -16.00
CA ALA A 326 -3.59 0.47 -15.00
C ALA A 326 -4.18 -0.08 -13.68
N PRO A 327 -3.65 0.37 -12.53
CA PRO A 327 -4.17 -0.01 -11.22
C PRO A 327 -5.54 0.65 -11.02
N ASN A 328 -6.58 -0.06 -11.43
CA ASN A 328 -7.96 0.37 -11.31
C ASN A 328 -8.62 -0.10 -10.01
N SER A 329 -8.03 -1.10 -9.34
CA SER A 329 -8.46 -1.52 -8.00
C SER A 329 -7.58 -0.82 -6.96
N PRO A 330 -8.12 0.14 -6.20
CA PRO A 330 -7.34 0.83 -5.17
C PRO A 330 -7.12 -0.04 -3.93
N THR A 331 -7.78 -1.20 -3.82
CA THR A 331 -7.83 -1.99 -2.59
C THR A 331 -6.86 -3.17 -2.56
N THR A 332 -6.47 -3.55 -1.36
CA THR A 332 -5.64 -4.72 -1.10
C THR A 332 -6.48 -5.97 -0.89
N ASP A 333 -6.17 -7.02 -1.64
CA ASP A 333 -6.82 -8.32 -1.49
C ASP A 333 -6.35 -8.99 -0.20
N VAL A 334 -7.30 -9.30 0.67
CA VAL A 334 -7.11 -10.09 1.88
C VAL A 334 -7.62 -11.49 1.58
N ASN A 335 -6.72 -12.38 1.21
CA ASN A 335 -7.09 -13.74 0.85
C ASN A 335 -7.33 -14.60 2.08
N ILE A 336 -8.50 -15.22 2.17
CA ILE A 336 -8.83 -16.23 3.19
C ILE A 336 -8.95 -17.59 2.51
N TRP A 337 -8.26 -18.59 3.04
CA TRP A 337 -8.42 -19.96 2.58
C TRP A 337 -9.67 -20.59 3.17
N ILE A 338 -10.37 -21.43 2.42
CA ILE A 338 -11.57 -22.14 2.89
C ILE A 338 -11.51 -23.62 2.53
N ALA A 339 -11.74 -24.50 3.51
CA ALA A 339 -11.87 -25.93 3.31
C ALA A 339 -13.32 -26.29 2.92
N ASP A 340 -13.71 -25.97 1.68
CA ASP A 340 -15.10 -26.06 1.21
C ASP A 340 -15.58 -27.52 0.97
N GLY A 341 -14.65 -28.44 0.73
CA GLY A 341 -14.90 -29.87 0.56
C GLY A 341 -15.60 -30.24 -0.75
N THR A 342 -15.63 -29.35 -1.75
CA THR A 342 -16.42 -29.53 -2.99
C THR A 342 -15.82 -30.56 -3.96
N ILE A 343 -14.49 -30.79 -3.92
CA ILE A 343 -13.76 -31.67 -4.85
C ILE A 343 -13.22 -32.94 -4.17
N ASN A 344 -13.52 -33.10 -2.89
CA ASN A 344 -12.89 -34.06 -1.98
C ASN A 344 -12.81 -35.50 -2.53
N PRO A 345 -11.61 -36.09 -2.66
CA PRO A 345 -11.48 -37.46 -3.17
C PRO A 345 -11.98 -38.48 -2.14
N GLY A 346 -13.10 -39.15 -2.45
CA GLY A 346 -13.48 -40.42 -1.82
C GLY A 346 -14.57 -40.37 -0.73
N ALA A 347 -15.31 -39.28 -0.58
CA ALA A 347 -16.49 -39.22 0.28
C ALA A 347 -17.68 -38.58 -0.46
N GLU A 348 -18.91 -39.07 -0.20
CA GLU A 348 -20.10 -38.34 -0.67
C GLU A 348 -20.17 -36.99 0.05
N PRO A 349 -20.61 -35.91 -0.61
CA PRO A 349 -20.79 -34.62 0.04
C PRO A 349 -21.80 -34.76 1.16
N GLU A 350 -21.33 -34.72 2.41
CA GLU A 350 -22.21 -34.75 3.57
C GLU A 350 -23.06 -33.46 3.61
N LEU A 351 -24.34 -33.61 3.97
CA LEU A 351 -25.29 -32.51 4.11
C LEU A 351 -24.75 -31.37 5.00
N LEU A 352 -23.94 -31.74 6.01
CA LEU A 352 -23.31 -30.79 6.94
C LEU A 352 -22.28 -29.90 6.25
N ALA A 353 -21.39 -30.48 5.43
CA ALA A 353 -20.38 -29.73 4.69
C ALA A 353 -21.04 -28.69 3.76
N THR A 354 -22.07 -29.11 3.01
CA THR A 354 -22.79 -28.19 2.11
C THR A 354 -23.48 -27.03 2.85
N THR A 355 -24.01 -27.25 4.06
CA THR A 355 -24.67 -26.20 4.85
C THR A 355 -23.67 -25.17 5.38
N VAL A 356 -22.47 -25.61 5.79
CA VAL A 356 -21.41 -24.70 6.22
C VAL A 356 -20.91 -23.86 5.07
N THR A 357 -20.69 -24.46 3.89
CA THR A 357 -20.30 -23.71 2.68
C THR A 357 -21.31 -22.60 2.34
N TYR A 358 -22.62 -22.84 2.48
CA TYR A 358 -23.62 -21.77 2.33
C TYR A 358 -23.49 -20.68 3.40
N GLY A 359 -23.18 -21.05 4.65
CA GLY A 359 -22.92 -20.10 5.72
C GLY A 359 -21.69 -19.22 5.45
N GLU A 360 -20.62 -19.81 4.92
CA GLU A 360 -19.41 -19.10 4.51
C GLU A 360 -19.70 -18.11 3.39
N PHE A 361 -20.38 -18.55 2.32
CA PHE A 361 -20.79 -17.64 1.23
C PHE A 361 -21.73 -16.53 1.71
N TYR A 362 -22.65 -16.83 2.63
CA TYR A 362 -23.52 -15.82 3.22
C TYR A 362 -22.72 -14.80 4.02
N ALA A 363 -21.79 -15.22 4.88
CA ALA A 363 -20.94 -14.32 5.67
C ALA A 363 -20.09 -13.42 4.77
N LEU A 364 -19.49 -13.97 3.71
CA LEU A 364 -18.75 -13.22 2.70
C LEU A 364 -19.64 -12.20 1.99
N SER A 365 -20.87 -12.57 1.63
CA SER A 365 -21.80 -11.67 0.96
C SER A 365 -22.21 -10.49 1.85
N ILE A 366 -22.47 -10.74 3.13
CA ILE A 366 -22.75 -9.69 4.10
C ILE A 366 -21.54 -8.79 4.26
N TRP A 367 -20.35 -9.36 4.46
CA TRP A 367 -19.14 -8.58 4.66
C TRP A 367 -18.85 -7.64 3.48
N LYS A 368 -18.93 -8.17 2.26
CA LYS A 368 -18.77 -7.39 1.02
C LYS A 368 -19.79 -6.25 0.95
N SER A 369 -21.02 -6.48 1.38
CA SER A 369 -22.07 -5.44 1.39
C SER A 369 -21.88 -4.37 2.48
N MET A 370 -21.15 -4.69 3.56
CA MET A 370 -20.95 -3.79 4.69
C MET A 370 -19.75 -2.87 4.55
N HIS A 371 -18.87 -3.09 3.57
CA HIS A 371 -17.59 -2.37 3.44
C HIS A 371 -16.82 -2.31 4.78
N ALA A 372 -16.78 -3.43 5.50
CA ALA A 372 -16.32 -3.43 6.90
C ALA A 372 -14.81 -3.15 7.08
N LEU A 373 -14.03 -3.20 5.99
CA LEU A 373 -12.62 -2.80 5.96
C LEU A 373 -12.40 -1.89 4.76
N ASP A 374 -12.40 -0.58 4.98
CA ASP A 374 -12.07 0.39 3.94
C ASP A 374 -10.65 0.12 3.40
N GLY A 375 -10.47 0.21 2.08
CA GLY A 375 -9.18 -0.06 1.44
C GLY A 375 -8.83 -1.54 1.25
N PHE A 376 -9.62 -2.49 1.76
CA PHE A 376 -9.36 -3.92 1.61
C PHE A 376 -10.53 -4.66 0.94
N GLU A 377 -10.21 -5.62 0.08
CA GLU A 377 -11.18 -6.56 -0.47
C GLU A 377 -10.91 -7.96 0.08
N ILE A 378 -11.88 -8.59 0.73
CA ILE A 378 -11.72 -9.99 1.13
C ILE A 378 -11.96 -10.88 -0.10
N THR A 379 -10.92 -11.61 -0.47
CA THR A 379 -10.99 -12.69 -1.46
C THR A 379 -10.94 -14.03 -0.75
N VAL A 380 -11.47 -15.05 -1.41
CA VAL A 380 -11.50 -16.40 -0.89
C VAL A 380 -10.87 -17.33 -1.89
N THR A 381 -10.01 -18.21 -1.38
CA THR A 381 -9.45 -19.32 -2.15
C THR A 381 -9.94 -20.62 -1.55
N ASP A 382 -10.71 -21.38 -2.33
CA ASP A 382 -11.13 -22.72 -1.94
C ASP A 382 -9.91 -23.65 -1.94
N THR A 383 -9.75 -24.39 -0.84
CA THR A 383 -8.62 -25.31 -0.64
C THR A 383 -9.16 -26.71 -0.42
N ASP A 384 -9.02 -27.57 -1.43
CA ASP A 384 -9.37 -28.99 -1.30
C ASP A 384 -8.17 -29.83 -0.85
N CYS A 385 -7.68 -29.55 0.36
CA CYS A 385 -6.56 -30.27 0.95
C CYS A 385 -7.02 -31.49 1.78
N GLY A 386 -8.23 -31.99 1.54
CA GLY A 386 -8.83 -33.20 2.14
C GLY A 386 -9.72 -32.89 3.32
N VAL A 387 -11.01 -32.63 3.08
CA VAL A 387 -11.92 -31.98 4.07
C VAL A 387 -12.67 -32.98 4.94
N THR A 388 -12.93 -34.21 4.46
CA THR A 388 -13.57 -35.30 5.25
C THR A 388 -12.59 -36.41 5.64
N THR A 389 -11.42 -36.48 5.01
CA THR A 389 -10.33 -37.38 5.41
C THR A 389 -9.00 -36.65 5.34
N TYR A 390 -8.13 -36.90 6.32
CA TYR A 390 -6.78 -36.32 6.33
C TYR A 390 -5.75 -37.33 5.82
N ASN A 391 -5.05 -36.95 4.75
CA ASN A 391 -3.87 -37.64 4.25
C ASN A 391 -2.69 -36.66 4.23
N ALA A 392 -1.63 -36.97 4.99
CA ALA A 392 -0.51 -36.04 5.20
C ALA A 392 0.23 -35.69 3.90
N ASP A 393 0.51 -36.66 3.03
CA ASP A 393 1.24 -36.42 1.77
C ASP A 393 0.41 -35.58 0.80
N TYR A 394 -0.90 -35.86 0.72
CA TYR A 394 -1.83 -35.10 -0.09
C TYR A 394 -1.97 -33.66 0.40
N ALA A 395 -2.23 -33.47 1.70
CA ALA A 395 -2.36 -32.15 2.31
C ALA A 395 -1.07 -31.33 2.15
N TYR A 396 0.10 -31.94 2.36
CA TYR A 396 1.39 -31.29 2.17
C TYR A 396 1.56 -30.83 0.72
N SER A 397 1.31 -31.69 -0.26
CA SER A 397 1.40 -31.34 -1.68
C SER A 397 0.40 -30.26 -2.09
N CYS A 398 -0.81 -30.29 -1.51
CA CYS A 398 -1.86 -29.30 -1.74
C CYS A 398 -1.44 -27.92 -1.21
N PHE A 399 -1.13 -27.80 0.09
CA PHE A 399 -0.74 -26.51 0.69
C PHE A 399 0.55 -25.97 0.10
N TYR A 400 1.52 -26.81 -0.25
CA TYR A 400 2.75 -26.36 -0.90
C TYR A 400 2.48 -25.60 -2.21
N LYS A 401 1.45 -25.99 -2.97
CA LYS A 401 1.05 -25.28 -4.20
C LYS A 401 0.32 -23.97 -3.94
N LEU A 402 -0.27 -23.80 -2.76
CA LEU A 402 -1.01 -22.60 -2.36
C LEU A 402 -0.11 -21.52 -1.75
N LEU A 403 1.09 -21.88 -1.27
CA LEU A 403 2.05 -20.95 -0.67
C LEU A 403 2.43 -19.71 -1.52
N PRO A 404 2.45 -19.75 -2.87
CA PRO A 404 2.67 -18.55 -3.68
C PRO A 404 1.56 -17.50 -3.56
N THR A 405 0.37 -17.88 -3.10
CA THR A 405 -0.79 -17.00 -2.85
C THR A 405 -1.27 -17.19 -1.41
N PRO A 406 -0.45 -16.78 -0.42
CA PRO A 406 -0.69 -17.05 0.99
C PRO A 406 -2.03 -16.46 1.45
N GLY A 407 -2.82 -17.26 2.17
CA GLY A 407 -4.01 -16.78 2.85
C GLY A 407 -3.64 -16.18 4.21
N VAL A 408 -4.25 -15.08 4.62
CA VAL A 408 -4.02 -14.47 5.94
C VAL A 408 -4.71 -15.22 7.08
N GLY A 409 -5.58 -16.16 6.73
CA GLY A 409 -6.33 -17.01 7.64
C GLY A 409 -6.96 -18.17 6.89
N PHE A 410 -7.40 -19.19 7.63
CA PHE A 410 -7.95 -20.42 7.06
C PHE A 410 -9.23 -20.83 7.78
N LEU A 411 -10.36 -20.80 7.07
CA LEU A 411 -11.58 -21.46 7.50
C LEU A 411 -11.42 -22.98 7.26
N THR A 412 -11.12 -23.70 8.34
CA THR A 412 -10.67 -25.08 8.30
C THR A 412 -11.83 -26.08 8.43
N SER A 413 -11.52 -27.36 8.25
CA SER A 413 -12.46 -28.49 8.33
C SER A 413 -13.31 -28.49 9.60
N LEU A 414 -14.51 -29.07 9.47
CA LEU A 414 -15.46 -29.35 10.56
C LEU A 414 -15.01 -30.46 11.50
N TYR A 415 -13.97 -31.21 11.13
CA TYR A 415 -13.51 -32.34 11.92
C TYR A 415 -12.22 -31.99 12.68
N PRO A 416 -12.18 -32.16 14.02
CA PRO A 416 -11.02 -31.77 14.83
C PRO A 416 -9.71 -32.43 14.40
N TRP A 417 -9.73 -33.72 14.07
CA TRP A 417 -8.52 -34.45 13.67
C TRP A 417 -7.97 -33.99 12.31
N ILE A 418 -8.83 -33.53 11.39
CA ILE A 418 -8.41 -33.01 10.09
C ILE A 418 -7.80 -31.63 10.26
N THR A 419 -8.46 -30.78 11.05
CA THR A 419 -7.93 -29.45 11.40
C THR A 419 -6.57 -29.54 12.09
N MET A 420 -6.38 -30.47 13.03
CA MET A 420 -5.06 -30.75 13.60
C MET A 420 -4.04 -31.14 12.52
N GLY A 421 -4.42 -32.04 11.60
CA GLY A 421 -3.59 -32.44 10.48
C GLY A 421 -3.14 -31.26 9.62
N TYR A 422 -4.06 -30.34 9.30
CA TYR A 422 -3.74 -29.12 8.55
C TYR A 422 -2.77 -28.21 9.29
N ILE A 423 -3.01 -27.96 10.58
CA ILE A 423 -2.11 -27.16 11.41
C ILE A 423 -0.69 -27.76 11.41
N TYR A 424 -0.58 -29.08 11.63
CA TYR A 424 0.73 -29.74 11.57
C TYR A 424 1.39 -29.66 10.19
N THR A 425 0.61 -29.77 9.12
CA THR A 425 1.11 -29.66 7.75
C THR A 425 1.65 -28.27 7.45
N LEU A 426 0.90 -27.21 7.79
CA LEU A 426 1.32 -25.83 7.59
C LEU A 426 2.55 -25.48 8.45
N ARG A 427 2.57 -25.91 9.72
CA ARG A 427 3.77 -25.79 10.57
C ARG A 427 4.99 -26.47 9.94
N ALA A 428 4.82 -27.66 9.35
CA ALA A 428 5.91 -28.35 8.65
C ALA A 428 6.39 -27.61 7.38
N LEU A 429 5.53 -26.78 6.80
CA LEU A 429 5.85 -25.86 5.69
C LEU A 429 6.40 -24.51 6.17
N ASN A 430 6.69 -24.34 7.47
CA ASN A 430 7.06 -23.07 8.10
C ASN A 430 6.04 -21.94 7.87
N TYR A 431 4.76 -22.31 7.82
CA TYR A 431 3.66 -21.39 7.61
C TYR A 431 2.67 -21.49 8.79
N SER A 432 2.38 -20.37 9.44
CA SER A 432 1.48 -20.32 10.60
C SER A 432 0.50 -19.18 10.41
N ILE A 433 -0.78 -19.53 10.30
CA ILE A 433 -1.89 -18.60 10.11
C ILE A 433 -3.04 -18.95 11.03
N PRO A 434 -3.92 -18.01 11.39
CA PRO A 434 -5.11 -18.33 12.16
C PRO A 434 -6.00 -19.35 11.44
N HIS A 435 -6.38 -20.41 12.16
CA HIS A 435 -7.35 -21.40 11.73
C HIS A 435 -8.66 -21.19 12.48
N ILE A 436 -9.76 -21.07 11.75
CA ILE A 436 -11.10 -20.93 12.34
C ILE A 436 -11.94 -22.11 11.86
N SER A 437 -12.43 -22.94 12.79
CA SER A 437 -13.42 -23.96 12.46
C SER A 437 -14.81 -23.55 12.97
N PRO A 438 -15.85 -23.65 12.13
CA PRO A 438 -17.20 -23.39 12.59
C PRO A 438 -17.79 -24.56 13.40
N TYR A 439 -17.26 -25.79 13.29
CA TYR A 439 -17.88 -26.98 13.89
C TYR A 439 -16.90 -28.08 14.33
N ALA A 440 -15.62 -27.77 14.61
CA ALA A 440 -14.66 -28.75 15.13
C ALA A 440 -14.39 -28.63 16.65
N PRO A 441 -15.41 -28.79 17.52
CA PRO A 441 -15.19 -28.78 18.96
C PRO A 441 -14.35 -29.98 19.37
N SER A 442 -13.22 -29.74 20.04
CA SER A 442 -12.49 -30.79 20.73
C SER A 442 -11.65 -30.21 21.84
N ILE A 443 -11.64 -30.92 22.98
CA ILE A 443 -10.76 -30.61 24.12
C ILE A 443 -9.28 -30.57 23.69
N ILE A 444 -8.91 -31.32 22.64
CA ILE A 444 -7.54 -31.38 22.13
C ILE A 444 -7.21 -30.12 21.33
N THR A 445 -8.06 -29.73 20.37
CA THR A 445 -7.81 -28.57 19.50
C THR A 445 -8.00 -27.25 20.24
N GLU A 446 -8.88 -27.17 21.24
CA GLU A 446 -9.10 -25.97 22.08
C GLU A 446 -7.96 -25.70 23.10
N ASN A 447 -6.88 -26.49 23.08
CA ASN A 447 -5.70 -26.21 23.91
C ASN A 447 -4.86 -25.08 23.30
N ASN A 448 -5.09 -23.84 23.75
CA ASN A 448 -4.37 -22.64 23.30
C ASN A 448 -2.84 -22.69 23.50
N THR A 449 -2.32 -23.58 24.36
CA THR A 449 -0.86 -23.77 24.50
C THR A 449 -0.31 -24.61 23.35
N ALA A 450 -1.06 -25.60 22.88
CA ALA A 450 -0.64 -26.52 21.82
C ALA A 450 -1.01 -26.00 20.42
N PHE A 451 -2.13 -25.30 20.31
CA PHE A 451 -2.71 -24.77 19.07
C PHE A 451 -3.13 -23.29 19.24
N PRO A 452 -2.18 -22.36 19.53
CA PRO A 452 -2.48 -20.94 19.71
C PRO A 452 -3.10 -20.27 18.48
N GLU A 453 -2.92 -20.84 17.29
CA GLU A 453 -3.47 -20.37 16.02
C GLU A 453 -4.90 -20.87 15.75
N PHE A 454 -5.44 -21.78 16.56
CA PHE A 454 -6.75 -22.37 16.32
C PHE A 454 -7.86 -21.70 17.14
N MET A 455 -8.98 -21.41 16.49
CA MET A 455 -10.20 -20.90 17.09
C MET A 455 -11.40 -21.73 16.63
N THR A 456 -12.32 -22.02 17.55
CA THR A 456 -13.62 -22.62 17.24
C THR A 456 -14.74 -21.66 17.64
N VAL A 457 -15.78 -21.59 16.81
CA VAL A 457 -16.97 -20.76 17.07
C VAL A 457 -17.92 -21.45 18.06
N ILE A 458 -17.89 -22.78 18.11
CA ILE A 458 -18.75 -23.61 18.95
C ILE A 458 -17.94 -24.17 20.12
N LYS A 459 -18.60 -24.29 21.28
CA LYS A 459 -18.01 -24.86 22.49
C LYS A 459 -17.78 -26.36 22.34
N ASP A 460 -16.75 -26.85 23.04
CA ASP A 460 -16.50 -28.27 23.14
C ASP A 460 -17.73 -29.08 23.61
N GLU A 461 -17.64 -30.38 23.37
CA GLU A 461 -18.61 -31.39 23.79
C GLU A 461 -18.88 -31.43 25.31
N THR A 462 -17.94 -30.93 26.13
CA THR A 462 -18.10 -30.87 27.59
C THR A 462 -19.12 -29.82 28.00
N PHE A 463 -19.23 -28.73 27.23
CA PHE A 463 -20.25 -27.72 27.44
C PHE A 463 -21.67 -28.30 27.27
N ASN A 464 -21.89 -29.09 26.21
CA ASN A 464 -23.18 -29.75 25.98
C ASN A 464 -23.55 -30.72 27.10
N THR A 465 -22.57 -31.50 27.58
CA THR A 465 -22.74 -32.37 28.76
C THR A 465 -23.17 -31.55 29.98
N GLN A 466 -22.51 -30.43 30.25
CA GLN A 466 -22.83 -29.57 31.38
C GLN A 466 -24.24 -28.97 31.26
N VAL A 467 -24.66 -28.56 30.07
CA VAL A 467 -26.01 -28.04 29.80
C VAL A 467 -27.06 -29.10 30.08
N ILE A 468 -26.89 -30.32 29.55
CA ILE A 468 -27.82 -31.43 29.76
C ILE A 468 -27.96 -31.75 31.25
N LEU A 469 -26.86 -31.81 31.99
CA LEU A 469 -26.89 -32.10 33.41
C LEU A 469 -27.54 -30.97 34.22
N ASN A 470 -27.30 -29.71 33.86
CA ASN A 470 -27.98 -28.57 34.48
C ASN A 470 -29.50 -28.60 34.23
N LEU A 471 -29.92 -28.92 33.01
CA LEU A 471 -31.34 -29.13 32.69
C LEU A 471 -31.93 -30.26 33.52
N ALA A 472 -31.22 -31.37 33.64
CA ALA A 472 -31.64 -32.49 34.47
C ALA A 472 -31.81 -32.10 35.95
N VAL A 473 -30.94 -31.26 36.51
CA VAL A 473 -31.11 -30.72 37.85
C VAL A 473 -32.40 -29.91 37.96
N ILE A 474 -32.67 -29.02 37.00
CA ILE A 474 -33.87 -28.17 36.97
C ILE A 474 -35.14 -29.02 36.90
N PHE A 475 -35.15 -30.05 36.06
CA PHE A 475 -36.29 -30.95 35.89
C PHE A 475 -36.39 -32.05 36.97
N GLY A 476 -35.44 -32.10 37.91
CA GLY A 476 -35.43 -33.09 38.99
C GLY A 476 -35.10 -34.51 38.52
N TRP A 477 -34.45 -34.67 37.37
CA TRP A 477 -34.01 -35.97 36.87
C TRP A 477 -32.85 -36.51 37.70
N LYS A 478 -33.01 -37.73 38.23
CA LYS A 478 -32.01 -38.40 39.08
C LYS A 478 -31.48 -39.71 38.51
N ASN A 479 -32.11 -40.22 37.46
CA ASN A 479 -31.86 -41.55 36.93
C ASN A 479 -31.68 -41.44 35.42
N PHE A 480 -30.58 -41.94 34.88
CA PHE A 480 -30.24 -41.89 33.47
C PHE A 480 -29.99 -43.27 32.92
N VAL A 481 -30.46 -43.51 31.70
CA VAL A 481 -29.96 -44.61 30.88
C VAL A 481 -28.89 -44.03 29.97
N VAL A 482 -27.68 -44.59 30.04
CA VAL A 482 -26.53 -44.12 29.25
C VAL A 482 -26.10 -45.20 28.28
N ILE A 483 -26.04 -44.86 27.00
CA ILE A 483 -25.58 -45.76 25.94
C ILE A 483 -24.44 -45.07 25.19
N TYR A 484 -23.37 -45.79 24.84
CA TYR A 484 -22.23 -45.26 24.10
C TYR A 484 -21.69 -46.24 23.06
N ASP A 485 -21.08 -45.72 22.00
CA ASP A 485 -20.31 -46.52 21.04
C ASP A 485 -18.80 -46.46 21.34
N GLU A 486 -18.02 -47.36 20.73
CA GLU A 486 -16.57 -47.44 20.97
C GLU A 486 -15.80 -46.18 20.56
N THR A 487 -16.31 -45.44 19.56
CA THR A 487 -15.67 -44.20 19.10
C THR A 487 -15.86 -43.05 20.09
N ASN A 488 -16.84 -43.13 20.99
CA ASN A 488 -17.21 -42.09 21.96
C ASN A 488 -16.86 -42.43 23.42
N ILE A 489 -15.96 -43.39 23.65
CA ILE A 489 -15.61 -43.84 25.02
C ILE A 489 -15.08 -42.72 25.93
N ALA A 490 -14.34 -41.76 25.37
CA ALA A 490 -13.80 -40.63 26.13
C ALA A 490 -14.91 -39.71 26.66
N MET A 491 -15.88 -39.36 25.79
CA MET A 491 -17.06 -38.58 26.18
C MET A 491 -17.93 -39.34 27.17
N TYR A 492 -18.15 -40.65 26.96
CA TYR A 492 -18.87 -41.48 27.93
C TYR A 492 -18.23 -41.42 29.32
N ASN A 493 -16.91 -41.59 29.41
CA ASN A 493 -16.19 -41.51 30.68
C ASN A 493 -16.35 -40.14 31.35
N TYR A 494 -16.27 -39.06 30.57
CA TYR A 494 -16.51 -37.70 31.06
C TYR A 494 -17.94 -37.51 31.58
N PHE A 495 -18.95 -37.94 30.81
CA PHE A 495 -20.36 -37.82 31.17
C PHE A 495 -20.69 -38.61 32.46
N VAL A 496 -20.18 -39.84 32.56
CA VAL A 496 -20.33 -40.68 33.77
C VAL A 496 -19.68 -40.04 34.99
N ALA A 497 -18.50 -39.44 34.84
CA ALA A 497 -17.85 -38.71 35.92
C ALA A 497 -18.72 -37.52 36.38
N LYS A 498 -19.28 -36.76 35.45
CA LYS A 498 -20.14 -35.63 35.76
C LYS A 498 -21.48 -36.03 36.39
N LEU A 499 -22.12 -37.11 35.95
CA LEU A 499 -23.31 -37.64 36.62
C LEU A 499 -23.07 -37.91 38.11
N LYS A 500 -21.88 -38.45 38.46
CA LYS A 500 -21.50 -38.68 39.86
C LYS A 500 -21.36 -37.38 40.65
N GLU A 501 -20.72 -36.36 40.07
CA GLU A 501 -20.60 -35.03 40.69
C GLU A 501 -21.98 -34.42 41.00
N PHE A 502 -22.95 -34.63 40.11
CA PHE A 502 -24.33 -34.15 40.25
C PHE A 502 -25.25 -35.04 41.11
N ASN A 503 -24.70 -36.10 41.71
CA ASN A 503 -25.46 -37.07 42.51
C ASN A 503 -26.62 -37.72 41.72
N MET A 504 -26.35 -38.07 40.47
CA MET A 504 -27.26 -38.73 39.53
C MET A 504 -26.84 -40.19 39.29
N ASN A 505 -27.83 -41.06 39.07
CA ASN A 505 -27.63 -42.50 38.93
C ASN A 505 -27.70 -42.94 37.47
N ILE A 506 -26.88 -43.94 37.11
CA ILE A 506 -27.02 -44.67 35.86
C ILE A 506 -27.78 -45.96 36.15
N VAL A 507 -28.97 -46.12 35.55
CA VAL A 507 -29.88 -47.22 35.87
C VAL A 507 -29.67 -48.47 35.02
N ASN A 508 -29.08 -48.33 33.83
CA ASN A 508 -28.73 -49.51 33.02
C ASN A 508 -27.38 -50.11 33.44
N PRO A 509 -27.26 -51.44 33.46
CA PRO A 509 -26.06 -52.13 33.89
C PRO A 509 -24.92 -51.95 32.86
N PRO A 510 -23.63 -52.02 33.26
CA PRO A 510 -22.48 -51.74 32.41
C PRO A 510 -22.46 -52.47 31.06
N GLU A 511 -22.89 -53.74 31.05
CA GLU A 511 -22.98 -54.61 29.87
C GLU A 511 -24.00 -54.14 28.82
N LEU A 512 -24.98 -53.29 29.21
CA LEU A 512 -25.97 -52.70 28.30
C LEU A 512 -25.64 -51.24 27.93
N ARG A 513 -24.44 -50.76 28.30
CA ARG A 513 -24.03 -49.37 27.99
C ARG A 513 -23.29 -49.28 26.67
N LYS A 514 -22.48 -50.27 26.30
CA LYS A 514 -21.78 -50.27 25.01
C LYS A 514 -22.71 -50.81 23.92
N ILE A 515 -22.83 -50.07 22.82
CA ILE A 515 -23.39 -50.56 21.56
C ILE A 515 -22.28 -50.72 20.54
N ASP A 516 -22.36 -51.78 19.75
CA ASP A 516 -21.47 -51.94 18.60
C ASP A 516 -21.89 -50.95 17.51
N THR A 517 -20.92 -50.27 16.92
CA THR A 517 -21.13 -49.31 15.82
C THR A 517 -21.73 -49.97 14.56
N TYR A 518 -21.74 -51.31 14.52
CA TYR A 518 -22.28 -52.13 13.44
C TYR A 518 -23.21 -53.20 14.03
N TYR A 519 -24.47 -53.23 13.62
CA TYR A 519 -25.32 -54.40 13.85
C TYR A 519 -25.49 -55.22 12.58
N THR A 520 -25.46 -56.54 12.75
CA THR A 520 -25.82 -57.47 11.68
C THR A 520 -27.33 -57.51 11.59
N SER A 521 -27.90 -57.07 10.47
CA SER A 521 -29.33 -57.30 10.21
C SER A 521 -29.64 -58.80 10.26
N VAL A 522 -30.90 -59.17 10.48
CA VAL A 522 -31.40 -60.57 10.52
C VAL A 522 -30.99 -61.40 9.29
N ASN A 523 -30.57 -60.75 8.20
CA ASN A 523 -30.11 -61.36 6.95
C ASN A 523 -28.58 -61.39 6.77
N GLY A 524 -27.78 -61.21 7.83
CA GLY A 524 -26.32 -61.35 7.77
C GLY A 524 -25.56 -60.19 7.11
N ARG A 525 -26.24 -59.10 6.71
CA ARG A 525 -25.59 -57.87 6.23
C ARG A 525 -25.21 -56.98 7.41
N LYS A 526 -23.93 -56.60 7.50
CA LYS A 526 -23.46 -55.51 8.37
C LYS A 526 -24.06 -54.20 7.86
N VAL A 527 -24.83 -53.52 8.70
CA VAL A 527 -25.37 -52.19 8.41
C VAL A 527 -24.73 -51.22 9.41
N SER A 528 -24.15 -50.13 8.90
CA SER A 528 -23.64 -49.03 9.71
C SER A 528 -24.80 -48.29 10.38
N LEU A 529 -24.63 -47.84 11.63
CA LEU A 529 -25.47 -46.81 12.25
C LEU A 529 -25.22 -45.44 11.58
N HIS A 530 -25.46 -45.32 10.28
CA HIS A 530 -25.88 -44.05 9.69
C HIS A 530 -27.38 -44.17 9.49
N PRO A 531 -28.20 -43.20 9.92
CA PRO A 531 -29.64 -43.33 9.81
C PRO A 531 -30.02 -43.38 8.33
N PRO A 532 -30.56 -44.50 7.78
CA PRO A 532 -31.49 -44.32 6.69
C PRO A 532 -32.69 -43.62 7.29
N ILE A 533 -33.27 -42.67 6.55
CA ILE A 533 -34.60 -42.14 6.82
C ILE A 533 -35.53 -43.33 7.08
N ILE A 534 -35.91 -43.57 8.35
CA ILE A 534 -36.80 -44.68 8.70
C ILE A 534 -38.23 -44.21 8.41
N PRO A 535 -38.97 -44.84 7.48
CA PRO A 535 -40.40 -44.62 7.39
C PRO A 535 -41.04 -45.21 8.66
N TYR A 536 -41.89 -44.40 9.28
CA TYR A 536 -42.72 -44.69 10.45
C TYR A 536 -43.15 -46.18 10.53
N ILE A 537 -42.64 -46.92 11.51
CA ILE A 537 -43.16 -48.25 11.89
C ILE A 537 -43.89 -48.09 13.22
N PRO A 538 -45.16 -48.50 13.34
CA PRO A 538 -45.91 -48.37 14.59
C PRO A 538 -45.37 -49.34 15.66
N TYR A 539 -45.16 -48.81 16.86
CA TYR A 539 -44.72 -49.55 18.05
C TYR A 539 -45.63 -50.75 18.40
N PRO A 540 -45.08 -51.88 18.85
CA PRO A 540 -45.83 -52.85 19.65
C PRO A 540 -45.86 -52.43 21.14
N PRO A 541 -46.83 -52.91 21.94
CA PRO A 541 -47.11 -52.40 23.27
C PRO A 541 -46.10 -52.86 24.33
N ILE A 542 -45.49 -51.85 24.97
CA ILE A 542 -45.06 -51.69 26.37
C ILE A 542 -44.91 -52.97 27.23
N LEU A 543 -43.67 -53.24 27.67
CA LEU A 543 -43.40 -53.76 29.02
C LEU A 543 -43.13 -52.57 29.95
N SER A 544 -43.77 -52.59 31.12
CA SER A 544 -43.82 -51.51 32.11
C SER A 544 -42.45 -50.98 32.54
N VAL A 545 -42.15 -49.74 32.15
CA VAL A 545 -41.00 -48.95 32.65
C VAL A 545 -41.47 -48.12 33.86
N PRO A 546 -40.72 -48.03 34.97
CA PRO A 546 -41.02 -47.10 36.06
C PRO A 546 -40.91 -45.64 35.56
N PRO A 547 -41.39 -44.63 36.32
CA PRO A 547 -41.58 -43.27 35.81
C PRO A 547 -40.26 -42.67 35.28
N CYS A 548 -40.23 -42.51 33.95
CA CYS A 548 -39.37 -41.69 33.10
C CYS A 548 -37.97 -41.36 33.64
N ALA A 549 -37.02 -42.26 33.42
CA ALA A 549 -35.61 -41.89 33.32
C ALA A 549 -35.34 -41.35 31.90
N PRO A 550 -34.73 -40.18 31.72
CA PRO A 550 -34.24 -39.73 30.43
C PRO A 550 -33.27 -40.76 29.85
N LEU A 551 -33.52 -41.15 28.61
CA LEU A 551 -32.58 -41.93 27.82
C LEU A 551 -31.61 -40.97 27.15
N ILE A 552 -30.32 -41.10 27.45
CA ILE A 552 -29.26 -40.34 26.80
C ILE A 552 -28.42 -41.32 25.99
N PHE A 553 -28.44 -41.12 24.68
CA PHE A 553 -27.47 -41.71 23.76
C PHE A 553 -26.25 -40.80 23.68
N ILE A 554 -25.10 -41.35 24.08
CA ILE A 554 -23.75 -40.79 23.92
C ILE A 554 -23.09 -41.58 22.78
N GLY A 555 -23.72 -41.56 21.61
CA GLY A 555 -23.32 -42.37 20.48
C GLY A 555 -24.28 -42.16 19.32
N ALA A 556 -23.69 -42.06 18.13
CA ALA A 556 -24.17 -41.33 16.96
C ALA A 556 -24.05 -39.80 17.09
N HIS A 557 -23.28 -39.19 16.18
CA HIS A 557 -23.59 -37.86 15.68
C HIS A 557 -25.11 -37.75 15.57
N ALA A 558 -25.72 -36.94 16.42
CA ALA A 558 -27.12 -36.61 16.29
C ALA A 558 -27.26 -35.78 15.01
N PHE A 559 -27.56 -36.47 13.91
CA PHE A 559 -28.22 -35.90 12.75
C PHE A 559 -29.72 -35.93 12.98
#